data_AF-A0A128F2B4-F1
#
_entry.id   AF-A0A128F2B4-F1
#
_cell.length_a   1.000
_cell.length_b   1.000
_cell.length_c   1.000
_cell.angle_alpha   90.00
_cell.angle_beta   90.00
_cell.angle_gamma   90.00
#
_symmetry.space_group_name_H-M   'P 1'
#
loop_
_entity.id
_entity.type
_entity.pdbx_description
1 polymer ?
#
loop_
_entity_poly.entity_id
_entity_poly.type
_entity_poly.pdbx_seq_one_letter_code
_entity_poly.pdbx_strand_id
1 'polypeptide(L)'
;MKKRYSHRGHTIECKDDVYTSIVAGRSVSGTMLGVKQCIDWWSDTRIFRRPAEFERQSFRTATGPSSEVYKGIQIMSDDKQPGLWYILVRGQLLKGPLPKIKQFIDQNALSR
;
A
#
# COMPACT_ATOMS: atom_id res chain seq x y z
N MET A 1 -22.45 -16.47 -13.17
CA MET A 1 -21.94 -17.53 -12.27
C MET A 1 -21.65 -16.90 -10.92
N LYS A 2 -22.36 -17.27 -9.85
CA LYS A 2 -22.26 -16.62 -8.54
C LYS A 2 -21.03 -17.16 -7.80
N LYS A 3 -19.99 -16.36 -7.61
CA LYS A 3 -18.81 -16.77 -6.81
C LYS A 3 -19.08 -16.44 -5.34
N ARG A 4 -18.73 -17.37 -4.45
CA ARG A 4 -18.87 -17.22 -3.00
C ARG A 4 -17.50 -17.36 -2.35
N TYR A 5 -17.25 -16.52 -1.35
CA TYR A 5 -16.03 -16.50 -0.56
C TYR A 5 -16.40 -16.53 0.93
N SER A 6 -15.48 -17.02 1.76
CA SER A 6 -15.59 -16.98 3.21
C SER A 6 -14.47 -16.12 3.77
N HIS A 7 -14.79 -15.24 4.72
CA HIS A 7 -13.82 -14.40 5.42
C HIS A 7 -14.26 -14.18 6.87
N ARG A 8 -13.47 -14.64 7.84
CA ARG A 8 -13.75 -14.53 9.29
C ARG A 8 -15.17 -14.97 9.70
N GLY A 9 -15.70 -16.02 9.07
CA GLY A 9 -17.05 -16.52 9.33
C GLY A 9 -18.18 -15.75 8.63
N HIS A 10 -17.86 -14.73 7.84
CA HIS A 10 -18.81 -14.05 6.96
C HIS A 10 -18.76 -14.63 5.55
N THR A 11 -19.93 -14.79 4.94
CA THR A 11 -20.07 -15.16 3.52
C THR A 11 -20.05 -13.89 2.67
N ILE A 12 -19.17 -13.87 1.66
CA ILE A 12 -19.10 -12.80 0.66
C ILE A 12 -19.58 -13.38 -0.67
N GLU A 13 -20.59 -12.78 -1.27
CA GLU A 13 -21.10 -13.14 -2.59
C GLU A 13 -20.61 -12.14 -3.63
N CYS A 14 -20.28 -12.61 -4.83
CA CYS A 14 -19.85 -11.77 -5.94
C CYS A 14 -20.87 -11.85 -7.09
N LYS A 15 -21.34 -10.69 -7.54
CA LYS A 15 -22.22 -10.51 -8.68
C LYS A 15 -21.73 -9.31 -9.49
N ASP A 16 -21.38 -9.53 -10.76
CA ASP A 16 -20.96 -8.47 -11.69
C ASP A 16 -19.83 -7.59 -11.11
N ASP A 17 -18.81 -8.23 -10.52
CA ASP A 17 -17.66 -7.61 -9.80
C ASP A 17 -18.01 -6.77 -8.57
N VAL A 18 -19.27 -6.76 -8.15
CA VAL A 18 -19.70 -6.20 -6.86
C VAL A 18 -19.70 -7.31 -5.82
N TYR A 19 -18.98 -7.08 -4.72
CA TYR A 19 -18.90 -7.98 -3.58
C TYR A 19 -19.89 -7.55 -2.52
N THR A 20 -20.68 -8.49 -1.99
CA THR A 20 -21.70 -8.24 -0.98
C THR A 20 -21.57 -9.19 0.21
N SER A 21 -21.83 -8.69 1.41
CA SER A 21 -21.83 -9.50 2.63
C SER A 21 -22.81 -8.93 3.67
N ILE A 22 -23.11 -9.71 4.70
CA ILE A 22 -23.91 -9.26 5.84
C ILE A 22 -22.97 -9.06 7.03
N VAL A 23 -22.85 -7.82 7.50
CA VAL A 23 -21.99 -7.43 8.62
C VAL A 23 -22.83 -6.64 9.63
N ALA A 24 -22.77 -7.00 10.92
CA ALA A 24 -23.60 -6.40 11.98
C ALA A 24 -25.11 -6.38 11.65
N GLY A 25 -25.61 -7.40 10.94
CA GLY A 25 -27.01 -7.49 10.49
C GLY A 25 -27.37 -6.56 9.31
N ARG A 26 -26.39 -5.88 8.70
CA ARG A 26 -26.59 -4.98 7.57
C ARG A 26 -25.97 -5.56 6.30
N SER A 27 -26.65 -5.41 5.17
CA SER A 27 -26.07 -5.72 3.87
C SER A 27 -25.07 -4.63 3.49
N VAL A 28 -23.83 -5.04 3.19
CA VAL A 28 -22.76 -4.17 2.71
C VAL A 28 -22.34 -4.60 1.31
N SER A 29 -21.95 -3.64 0.48
CA SER A 29 -21.46 -3.86 -0.87
C SER A 29 -20.26 -2.98 -1.19
N GLY A 30 -19.40 -3.42 -2.11
CA GLY A 30 -18.25 -2.66 -2.57
C GLY A 30 -17.20 -3.53 -3.25
N THR A 31 -15.94 -3.07 -3.24
CA THR A 31 -14.81 -3.88 -3.68
C THR A 31 -14.54 -5.04 -2.70
N MET A 32 -13.90 -6.11 -3.18
CA MET A 32 -13.49 -7.24 -2.32
C MET A 32 -12.67 -6.76 -1.11
N LEU A 33 -11.75 -5.81 -1.34
CA LEU A 33 -10.90 -5.27 -0.29
C LEU A 33 -11.71 -4.50 0.76
N GLY A 34 -12.57 -3.58 0.32
CA GLY A 34 -13.40 -2.79 1.22
C GLY A 34 -14.37 -3.64 2.05
N VAL A 35 -14.96 -4.68 1.45
CA VAL A 35 -15.84 -5.62 2.17
C VAL A 35 -15.07 -6.43 3.21
N LYS A 36 -13.86 -6.92 2.89
CA LYS A 36 -13.00 -7.62 3.87
C LYS A 36 -12.60 -6.70 5.03
N GLN A 37 -12.17 -5.47 4.74
CA GLN A 37 -11.81 -4.51 5.78
C GLN A 37 -12.99 -4.14 6.69
N CYS A 38 -14.19 -4.02 6.12
CA CYS A 38 -15.42 -3.85 6.89
C CYS A 38 -15.66 -5.02 7.85
N ILE A 39 -15.50 -6.27 7.38
CA ILE A 39 -15.63 -7.48 8.20
C ILE A 39 -14.56 -7.52 9.30
N ASP A 40 -13.30 -7.27 8.96
CA ASP A 40 -12.18 -7.27 9.91
C ASP A 40 -12.40 -6.23 11.01
N TRP A 41 -12.71 -5.00 10.62
CA TRP A 41 -12.98 -3.92 11.55
C TRP A 41 -14.15 -4.21 12.48
N TRP A 42 -15.26 -4.73 11.95
CA TRP A 42 -16.39 -5.14 12.77
C TRP A 42 -16.01 -6.26 13.75
N SER A 43 -15.28 -7.28 13.26
CA SER A 43 -14.87 -8.42 14.07
C SER A 43 -13.99 -8.00 15.25
N ASP A 44 -13.09 -7.05 15.01
CA ASP A 44 -12.09 -6.63 15.99
C ASP A 44 -12.62 -5.53 16.92
N THR A 45 -13.45 -4.60 16.43
CA THR A 45 -13.87 -3.40 17.19
C THR A 45 -15.33 -3.41 17.63
N ARG A 46 -16.17 -4.24 17.02
CA ARG A 46 -17.64 -4.16 17.14
C ARG A 46 -18.21 -2.78 16.77
N ILE A 47 -17.52 -2.03 15.93
CA ILE A 47 -17.97 -0.76 15.37
C ILE A 47 -18.29 -0.97 13.89
N PHE A 48 -19.49 -0.60 13.46
CA PHE A 48 -19.86 -0.69 12.05
C PHE A 48 -19.27 0.48 11.26
N ARG A 49 -18.56 0.17 10.18
CA ARG A 49 -18.01 1.14 9.22
C ARG A 49 -18.26 0.62 7.80
N ARG A 50 -18.67 1.48 6.86
CA ARG A 50 -19.01 1.04 5.49
C ARG A 50 -17.75 0.72 4.67
N PRO A 51 -17.81 -0.23 3.71
CA PRO A 51 -16.68 -0.54 2.81
C PRO A 51 -16.04 0.70 2.15
N ALA A 52 -16.86 1.63 1.64
CA ALA A 52 -16.41 2.86 0.99
C ALA A 52 -15.68 3.86 1.91
N GLU A 53 -15.72 3.68 3.23
CA GLU A 53 -14.95 4.50 4.18
C GLU A 53 -13.50 4.00 4.29
N PHE A 54 -13.26 2.71 4.02
CA PHE A 54 -11.90 2.14 3.99
C PHE A 54 -11.20 2.41 2.66
N GLU A 55 -11.95 2.45 1.55
CA GLU A 55 -11.42 2.80 0.24
C GLU A 55 -10.92 4.27 0.18
N ARG A 56 -11.52 5.14 1.00
CA ARG A 56 -11.09 6.54 1.16
C ARG A 56 -9.84 6.71 2.01
N GLN A 57 -9.48 5.70 2.80
CA GLN A 57 -8.16 5.63 3.38
C GLN A 57 -7.23 5.08 2.31
N SER A 58 -6.56 5.98 1.59
CA SER A 58 -5.31 5.62 0.95
C SER A 58 -4.34 5.22 2.05
N PHE A 59 -4.39 3.94 2.45
CA PHE A 59 -3.20 3.29 2.95
C PHE A 59 -2.20 3.52 1.82
N ARG A 60 -1.26 4.45 2.01
CA ARG A 60 -0.06 4.50 1.21
C ARG A 60 0.41 3.06 1.25
N THR A 61 0.23 2.35 0.15
CA THR A 61 0.69 0.99 0.01
C THR A 61 2.09 1.04 0.60
N ALA A 62 2.37 0.25 1.63
CA ALA A 62 3.74 -0.04 1.97
C ALA A 62 4.26 -0.82 0.77
N THR A 63 4.53 -0.12 -0.33
CA THR A 63 5.46 -0.55 -1.35
C THR A 63 6.68 -0.87 -0.53
N GLY A 64 7.06 -2.15 -0.54
CA GLY A 64 8.36 -2.56 -0.03
C GLY A 64 9.48 -1.72 -0.68
N PRO A 65 10.74 -2.01 -0.37
CA PRO A 65 11.86 -1.14 -0.70
C PRO A 65 11.78 -0.74 -2.17
N SER A 66 11.42 0.52 -2.41
CA SER A 66 11.20 1.09 -3.72
C SER A 66 12.57 1.48 -4.25
N SER A 67 13.02 0.79 -5.28
CA SER A 67 14.27 1.11 -5.97
C SER A 67 13.98 1.79 -7.29
N GLU A 68 14.66 2.90 -7.56
CA GLU A 68 14.65 3.57 -8.86
C GLU A 68 16.08 3.69 -9.42
N VAL A 69 16.21 3.69 -10.75
CA VAL A 69 17.49 3.97 -11.42
C VAL A 69 17.48 5.41 -11.89
N TYR A 70 18.47 6.19 -11.43
CA TYR A 70 18.65 7.59 -11.83
C TYR A 70 20.05 7.78 -12.40
N LYS A 71 20.14 8.16 -13.68
CA LYS A 71 21.41 8.32 -14.41
C LYS A 71 22.36 7.12 -14.27
N GLY A 72 21.80 5.91 -14.29
CA GLY A 72 22.56 4.66 -14.14
C GLY A 72 22.95 4.29 -12.70
N ILE A 73 22.58 5.11 -11.70
CA ILE A 73 22.81 4.83 -10.28
C ILE A 73 21.51 4.32 -9.66
N GLN A 74 21.61 3.22 -8.91
CA GLN A 74 20.48 2.65 -8.16
C GLN A 74 20.26 3.44 -6.87
N ILE A 75 19.07 4.03 -6.74
CA ILE A 75 18.57 4.69 -5.54
C ILE A 75 17.55 3.78 -4.88
N MET A 76 17.67 3.57 -3.56
CA MET A 76 16.77 2.70 -2.79
C MET A 76 16.08 3.49 -1.69
N SER A 77 14.79 3.27 -1.48
CA SER A 77 14.07 3.84 -0.34
C SER A 77 14.40 3.10 0.96
N ASP A 78 14.45 3.83 2.06
CA ASP A 78 14.63 3.23 3.39
C ASP A 78 13.28 2.87 4.02
N ASP A 79 13.01 1.57 4.16
CA ASP A 79 11.76 1.07 4.76
C ASP A 79 11.61 1.42 6.24
N LYS A 80 12.73 1.63 6.95
CA LYS A 80 12.73 2.00 8.38
C LYS A 80 12.49 3.49 8.56
N GLN A 81 12.73 4.32 7.54
CA GLN A 81 12.56 5.78 7.60
C GLN A 81 11.86 6.30 6.35
N PRO A 82 10.51 6.37 6.35
CA PRO A 82 9.73 6.82 5.21
C PRO A 82 10.19 8.18 4.67
N GLY A 83 10.36 8.27 3.35
CA GLY A 83 10.78 9.50 2.66
C GLY A 83 12.29 9.71 2.56
N LEU A 84 13.10 8.86 3.19
CA LEU A 84 14.54 8.84 2.99
C LEU A 84 14.95 7.77 1.97
N TRP A 85 15.99 8.12 1.23
CA TRP A 85 16.55 7.34 0.14
C TRP A 85 18.05 7.24 0.33
N TYR A 86 18.65 6.17 -0.19
CA TYR A 86 20.08 5.96 -0.10
C TYR A 86 20.67 5.45 -1.42
N ILE A 87 21.95 5.74 -1.59
CA ILE A 87 22.81 5.25 -2.68
C ILE A 87 24.10 4.69 -2.09
N LEU A 88 24.73 3.77 -2.80
CA LEU A 88 26.08 3.29 -2.51
C LEU A 88 27.05 3.90 -3.52
N VAL A 89 27.98 4.73 -3.04
CA VAL A 89 28.99 5.38 -3.88
C VAL A 89 30.36 5.07 -3.29
N ARG A 90 31.21 4.39 -4.06
CA ARG A 90 32.59 4.02 -3.64
C ARG A 90 32.65 3.31 -2.27
N GLY A 91 31.67 2.44 -2.00
CA GLY A 91 31.57 1.72 -0.71
C GLY A 91 31.02 2.55 0.45
N GLN A 92 30.67 3.82 0.22
CA GLN A 92 30.00 4.66 1.21
C GLN A 92 28.49 4.71 0.97
N LEU A 93 27.73 4.58 2.06
CA LEU A 93 26.29 4.74 2.07
C LEU A 93 25.96 6.23 2.25
N LEU A 94 25.36 6.84 1.23
CA LEU A 94 24.87 8.21 1.32
C LEU A 94 23.35 8.18 1.38
N LYS A 95 22.78 8.79 2.42
CA LYS A 95 21.35 8.79 2.71
C LYS A 95 20.80 10.21 2.81
N GLY A 96 19.59 10.43 2.30
CA GLY A 96 18.93 11.72 2.35
C GLY A 96 17.57 11.73 1.64
N PRO A 97 16.87 12.88 1.62
CA PRO A 97 15.66 13.05 0.83
C PRO A 97 15.95 12.84 -0.66
N LEU A 98 15.00 12.27 -1.42
CA LEU A 98 15.18 11.97 -2.84
C LEU A 98 15.72 13.14 -3.68
N PRO A 99 15.23 14.39 -3.52
CA PRO A 99 15.74 15.52 -4.30
C PRO A 99 17.23 15.80 -4.03
N LYS A 100 17.69 15.62 -2.78
CA LYS A 100 19.10 15.82 -2.41
C LYS A 100 19.99 14.71 -2.97
N ILE A 101 19.50 13.47 -2.99
CA ILE A 101 20.22 12.35 -3.62
C ILE A 101 20.38 12.60 -5.12
N LYS A 102 19.31 12.99 -5.81
CA LYS A 102 19.36 13.33 -7.24
C LYS A 102 20.31 14.47 -7.52
N GLN A 103 20.24 15.55 -6.73
CA GLN A 103 21.17 16.67 -6.84
C GLN A 103 22.62 16.25 -6.59
N PHE A 104 22.88 15.39 -5.61
CA PHE A 104 24.22 14.85 -5.37
C PHE A 104 24.72 14.06 -6.58
N ILE A 105 23.86 13.21 -7.16
CA ILE A 105 24.18 12.49 -8.39
C ILE A 105 24.46 13.48 -9.52
N ASP A 106 23.65 14.51 -9.71
CA ASP A 106 23.85 15.51 -10.77
C ASP A 106 25.19 16.25 -10.65
N GLN A 107 25.60 16.59 -9.44
CA GLN A 107 26.86 17.28 -9.16
C GLN A 107 28.07 16.35 -9.27
N ASN A 108 27.93 15.07 -8.93
CA ASN A 108 29.03 14.11 -8.85
C ASN A 108 29.10 13.14 -10.04
N ALA A 109 28.09 13.11 -10.92
CA ALA A 109 28.06 12.28 -12.14
C ALA A 109 28.91 12.84 -13.28
N LEU A 110 29.77 13.83 -13.03
CA LEU A 110 30.89 14.18 -13.91
C LEU A 110 32.15 13.39 -13.52
N SER A 111 32.13 12.07 -13.68
CA SER A 111 33.38 11.31 -13.88
C SER A 111 33.12 9.90 -14.42
N ARG A 112 32.70 9.79 -15.67
CA ARG A 112 33.26 8.82 -16.62
C ARG A 112 32.88 9.17 -18.05
#